data_AF-A0A6L8TX63-F1
#
_entry.id   AF-A0A6L8TX63-F1
#
_cell.length_a   1.000
_cell.length_b   1.000
_cell.length_c   1.000
_cell.angle_alpha   90.00
_cell.angle_beta   90.00
_cell.angle_gamma   90.00
#
_symmetry.space_group_name_H-M   'P 1'
#
loop_
_entity.id
_entity.type
_entity.pdbx_description
1 polymer ?
#
loop_
_entity_poly.entity_id
_entity_poly.type
_entity_poly.pdbx_seq_one_letter_code
_entity_poly.pdbx_strand_id
1 'polypeptide(L)'
;IHFSRFHPTYKLEQLPPTPVEVLNTAVKIARDEGLQYIYIGNVPGHGQSDTVCPGCGTGLIIRQGFRIVSDKLAGNKCSKCGRVIDGIWS
;
A
#
# COMPACT_ATOMS: atom_id res chain seq x y z
N ILE A 1 -6.13 -1.50 5.40
CA ILE A 1 -5.60 -0.49 6.34
C ILE A 1 -4.56 0.39 5.64
N HIS A 2 -4.44 1.66 6.04
CA HIS A 2 -3.44 2.57 5.50
C HIS A 2 -2.63 3.19 6.64
N PHE A 3 -1.32 2.93 6.67
CA PHE A 3 -0.39 3.53 7.61
C PHE A 3 0.19 4.81 6.99
N SER A 4 -0.16 5.96 7.55
CA SER A 4 0.45 7.23 7.16
C SER A 4 1.71 7.45 7.98
N ARG A 5 2.89 7.49 7.34
CA ARG A 5 4.14 7.79 8.05
C ARG A 5 4.09 9.21 8.59
N PHE A 6 4.37 9.36 9.88
CA PHE A 6 4.64 10.67 10.44
C PHE A 6 5.91 11.25 9.83
N HIS A 7 5.83 12.51 9.42
CA HIS A 7 6.96 13.34 9.09
C HIS A 7 6.81 14.69 9.78
N PRO A 8 7.92 15.34 10.18
CA PRO A 8 7.88 16.65 10.81
C PRO A 8 7.16 17.65 9.90
N THR A 9 6.14 18.33 10.42
CA THR A 9 5.39 19.35 9.68
C THR A 9 4.61 20.28 10.60
N TYR A 10 4.37 21.51 10.15
CA TYR A 10 3.58 22.54 10.83
C TYR A 10 4.07 22.88 12.25
N LYS A 11 3.36 22.47 13.30
CA LYS A 11 3.70 22.83 14.70
C LYS A 11 4.48 21.74 15.43
N LEU A 12 4.74 20.60 14.79
CA LEU A 12 5.41 19.45 15.38
C LEU A 12 6.62 19.06 14.52
N GLU A 13 7.67 19.88 14.61
CA GLU A 13 8.88 19.77 13.78
C GLU A 13 10.06 19.12 14.52
N GLN A 14 10.00 19.05 15.86
CA GLN A 14 11.10 18.64 16.73
C GLN A 14 11.26 17.12 16.87
N LEU A 15 10.32 16.33 16.35
CA LEU A 15 10.38 14.86 16.41
C LEU A 15 10.83 14.30 15.08
N PRO A 16 11.67 13.25 15.04
CA PRO A 16 12.06 12.63 13.78
C PRO A 16 10.86 11.94 13.10
N PRO A 17 10.88 11.77 11.76
CA PRO A 17 9.87 10.97 11.08
C PRO A 17 9.86 9.54 11.63
N THR A 18 8.70 8.86 11.61
CA THR A 18 8.64 7.45 12.02
C THR A 18 9.62 6.61 11.19
N PRO A 19 10.48 5.78 11.80
CA PRO A 19 11.38 4.90 11.05
C PRO A 19 10.61 3.94 10.14
N VAL A 20 11.17 3.62 8.98
CA VAL A 20 10.51 2.75 8.00
C VAL A 20 10.38 1.31 8.52
N GLU A 21 11.30 0.89 9.37
CA GLU A 21 11.36 -0.42 10.01
C GLU A 21 10.15 -0.65 10.92
N VAL A 22 9.69 0.40 11.61
CA VAL A 22 8.47 0.36 12.42
C VAL A 22 7.25 0.12 11.54
N LEU A 23 7.19 0.78 10.38
CA LEU A 23 6.10 0.60 9.43
C LEU A 23 6.12 -0.81 8.82
N ASN A 24 7.29 -1.33 8.46
CA ASN A 24 7.45 -2.71 7.98
C ASN A 24 6.97 -3.73 9.03
N THR A 25 7.25 -3.47 10.30
CA THR A 25 6.76 -4.27 11.42
C THR A 25 5.23 -4.21 11.52
N ALA A 26 4.63 -3.02 11.41
CA ALA A 26 3.18 -2.85 11.40
C ALA A 26 2.52 -3.56 10.21
N VAL A 27 3.13 -3.52 9.02
CA VAL A 27 2.66 -4.27 7.84
C VAL A 27 2.71 -5.77 8.08
N LYS A 28 3.79 -6.29 8.69
CA LYS A 28 3.90 -7.71 9.03
C LYS A 28 2.76 -8.12 9.98
N ILE A 29 2.57 -7.39 11.07
CA ILE A 29 1.50 -7.68 12.04
C ILE A 29 0.12 -7.64 11.35
N ALA A 30 -0.15 -6.60 10.56
CA ALA A 30 -1.41 -6.50 9.82
C ALA A 30 -1.64 -7.70 8.88
N ARG A 31 -0.60 -8.20 8.21
CA ARG A 31 -0.69 -9.41 7.37
C ARG A 31 -0.97 -10.66 8.19
N ASP A 32 -0.28 -10.81 9.32
CA ASP A 32 -0.43 -11.96 10.23
C ASP A 32 -1.86 -12.00 10.83
N GLU A 33 -2.48 -10.85 11.05
CA GLU A 33 -3.90 -10.70 11.44
C GLU A 33 -4.90 -10.89 10.27
N GLY A 34 -4.41 -11.25 9.08
CA GLY A 34 -5.23 -11.59 7.92
C GLY A 34 -5.63 -10.41 7.02
N LEU A 35 -5.14 -9.19 7.29
CA LEU A 35 -5.44 -8.03 6.44
C LEU A 35 -4.81 -8.18 5.05
N GLN A 36 -5.66 -8.13 4.02
CA GLN A 36 -5.26 -8.38 2.63
C GLN A 36 -4.70 -7.11 1.94
N TYR A 37 -5.22 -5.93 2.31
CA TYR A 37 -4.90 -4.66 1.68
C TYR A 37 -4.27 -3.71 2.69
N ILE A 38 -2.95 -3.58 2.59
CA ILE A 38 -2.14 -2.81 3.53
C ILE A 38 -1.29 -1.85 2.73
N TYR A 39 -1.38 -0.58 3.07
CA TYR A 39 -0.70 0.49 2.35
C TYR A 39 0.15 1.31 3.31
N ILE A 40 1.29 1.81 2.83
CA ILE A 40 2.10 2.81 3.52
C ILE A 40 2.13 4.10 2.68
N GLY A 41 1.74 5.21 3.30
CA GLY A 41 1.85 6.57 2.75
C GLY A 41 3.03 7.34 3.32
N ASN A 42 3.34 8.49 2.73
CA ASN A 42 4.42 9.40 3.15
C ASN A 42 5.83 8.77 3.19
N VAL A 43 6.06 7.78 2.34
CA VAL A 43 7.39 7.20 2.09
C VAL A 43 7.67 7.28 0.59
N PRO A 44 8.21 8.41 0.08
CA PRO A 44 8.53 8.56 -1.33
C PRO A 44 9.46 7.45 -1.81
N GLY A 45 9.19 6.90 -3.00
CA GLY A 45 10.00 5.83 -3.60
C GLY A 45 9.80 4.44 -3.00
N HIS A 46 8.91 4.29 -2.01
CA HIS A 46 8.60 3.02 -1.37
C HIS A 46 7.33 2.46 -2.00
N GLY A 47 7.43 1.37 -2.76
CA GLY A 47 6.32 0.71 -3.49
C GLY A 47 5.26 0.05 -2.61
N GLN A 48 5.01 0.58 -1.41
CA GLN A 48 4.02 0.08 -0.45
C GLN A 48 2.71 0.87 -0.50
N SER A 49 2.52 1.78 -1.46
CA SER A 49 1.22 2.35 -1.83
C SER A 49 0.51 1.56 -2.94
N ASP A 50 1.12 0.47 -3.39
CA ASP A 50 0.63 -0.37 -4.48
C ASP A 50 -0.46 -1.34 -4.01
N THR A 51 -1.41 -1.62 -4.89
CA THR A 51 -2.39 -2.69 -4.66
C THR A 51 -1.82 -4.00 -5.18
N VAL A 52 -1.63 -4.96 -4.29
CA VAL A 52 -1.15 -6.30 -4.61
C VAL A 52 -2.31 -7.30 -4.57
N CYS A 53 -2.32 -8.26 -5.49
CA CYS A 53 -3.29 -9.35 -5.49
C CYS A 53 -3.10 -10.22 -4.25
N PRO A 54 -4.12 -10.38 -3.38
CA PRO A 54 -3.99 -11.22 -2.20
C PRO A 54 -3.93 -12.72 -2.49
N GLY A 55 -4.28 -13.14 -3.73
CA GLY A 55 -4.23 -14.54 -4.15
C GLY A 55 -2.86 -14.97 -4.68
N CYS A 56 -2.20 -14.12 -5.47
CA CYS A 56 -0.97 -14.50 -6.18
C CYS A 56 0.20 -13.53 -5.99
N GLY A 57 0.06 -12.49 -5.15
CA GLY A 57 1.11 -11.52 -4.87
C GLY A 57 1.49 -10.59 -6.02
N THR A 58 0.74 -10.61 -7.13
CA THR A 58 1.03 -9.74 -8.28
C THR A 58 0.67 -8.30 -7.98
N GLY A 59 1.59 -7.35 -8.19
CA GLY A 59 1.26 -5.92 -8.16
C GLY A 59 0.27 -5.57 -9.27
N LEU A 60 -0.95 -5.17 -8.89
CA LEU A 60 -2.07 -4.88 -9.79
C LEU A 60 -2.14 -3.41 -10.12
N ILE A 61 -2.11 -2.55 -9.09
CA ILE A 61 -2.09 -1.10 -9.27
C ILE A 61 -0.80 -0.58 -8.68
N ILE A 62 0.06 -0.05 -9.54
CA ILE A 62 1.34 0.55 -9.15
C ILE A 62 1.16 2.07 -9.14
N ARG A 63 1.56 2.70 -8.03
CA ARG A 63 1.34 4.13 -7.80
C ARG A 63 2.64 4.87 -7.57
N GLN A 64 2.74 6.06 -8.16
CA GLN A 64 3.78 7.03 -7.85
C GLN A 64 3.12 8.33 -7.42
N GLY A 65 3.12 8.59 -6.11
CA GLY A 65 2.30 9.64 -5.53
C GLY A 65 0.81 9.41 -5.82
N PHE A 66 0.16 10.40 -6.43
CA PHE A 66 -1.26 10.33 -6.81
C PHE A 66 -1.51 9.76 -8.21
N ARG A 67 -0.46 9.34 -8.93
CA ARG A 67 -0.58 8.81 -10.30
C ARG A 67 -0.53 7.29 -10.28
N ILE A 68 -1.42 6.67 -11.05
CA ILE A 68 -1.33 5.25 -11.40
C ILE A 68 -0.36 5.14 -12.59
N VAL A 69 0.70 4.37 -12.41
CA VAL A 69 1.74 4.14 -13.45
C VAL A 69 1.61 2.76 -14.09
N SER A 70 0.88 1.84 -13.46
CA SER A 70 0.51 0.56 -14.05
C SER A 70 -0.82 0.08 -13.47
N ASP A 71 -1.69 -0.36 -14.36
CA ASP A 71 -2.94 -1.05 -14.04
C ASP A 71 -2.95 -2.42 -14.73
N LYS A 72 -3.06 -3.48 -13.93
CA LYS A 72 -3.13 -4.88 -14.37
C LYS A 72 -4.41 -5.54 -13.89
N LEU A 73 -5.46 -4.79 -13.63
CA LEU A 73 -6.80 -5.34 -13.41
C LEU A 73 -7.46 -5.71 -14.74
N ALA A 74 -8.25 -6.77 -14.70
CA ALA A 74 -9.20 -7.13 -15.74
C ALA A 74 -10.61 -6.87 -15.17
N GLY A 75 -11.11 -5.64 -15.32
CA GLY A 75 -12.28 -5.16 -14.60
C GLY A 75 -11.99 -5.06 -13.09
N ASN A 76 -12.66 -5.88 -12.27
CA ASN A 76 -12.37 -5.99 -10.84
C ASN A 76 -11.58 -7.26 -10.46
N LYS A 77 -10.91 -7.89 -11.42
CA LYS A 77 -10.17 -9.16 -11.21
C LYS A 77 -8.68 -8.98 -11.43
N CYS A 78 -7.88 -9.79 -10.74
CA CYS A 78 -6.47 -9.94 -11.05
C CYS A 78 -6.30 -10.54 -12.45
N SER A 79 -5.57 -9.86 -13.33
CA SER A 79 -5.26 -10.37 -14.68
C SER A 79 -4.45 -11.67 -14.70
N LYS A 80 -3.72 -11.99 -13.62
CA LYS A 80 -2.86 -13.18 -13.54
C LYS A 80 -3.55 -14.43 -13.00
N CYS A 81 -4.34 -14.30 -11.93
CA CYS A 81 -4.96 -15.46 -11.26
C CYS A 81 -6.49 -15.44 -11.25
N GLY A 82 -7.12 -14.40 -11.81
CA GLY A 82 -8.58 -14.29 -11.90
C GLY A 82 -9.29 -13.96 -10.58
N ARG A 83 -8.58 -13.90 -9.44
CA ARG A 83 -9.17 -13.53 -8.15
C ARG A 83 -9.83 -12.16 -8.23
N VAL A 84 -11.08 -12.08 -7.77
CA VAL A 84 -11.81 -10.81 -7.58
C VAL A 84 -11.09 -9.98 -6.53
N ILE A 85 -10.88 -8.70 -6.82
CA ILE A 85 -10.19 -7.75 -5.98
C ILE A 85 -11.22 -6.79 -5.38
N ASP A 86 -11.30 -6.80 -4.05
CA ASP A 86 -12.22 -5.95 -3.31
C ASP A 86 -11.90 -4.47 -3.55
N GLY A 87 -12.95 -3.66 -3.73
CA GLY A 87 -12.85 -2.23 -4.02
C GLY A 87 -13.77 -1.78 -5.15
N ILE A 88 -13.70 -0.47 -5.47
CA ILE A 88 -14.39 0.16 -6.59
C ILE A 88 -13.31 0.55 -7.62
N TRP A 89 -13.47 0.07 -8.85
CA TRP A 89 -12.45 0.15 -9.92
C TRP A 89 -12.97 0.83 -11.20
N SER A 90 -14.13 1.49 -11.13
CA SER A 90 -14.85 2.12 -12.24
C SER A 90 -15.47 3.44 -11.81
#